data_AF-A0A836RMM6-F1
#
_entry.id   AF-A0A836RMM6-F1
#
_cell.length_a   1.000
_cell.length_b   1.000
_cell.length_c   1.000
_cell.angle_alpha   90.00
_cell.angle_beta   90.00
_cell.angle_gamma   90.00
#
_symmetry.space_group_name_H-M   'P 1'
#
loop_
_entity.id
_entity.type
_entity.pdbx_description
1 polymer ?
#
loop_
_entity_poly.entity_id
_entity_poly.type
_entity_poly.pdbx_seq_one_letter_code
_entity_poly.pdbx_strand_id
1 'polypeptide(L)'
;MVVVHTCFLIMCRYVRVLWSVSNYVQQLCINSRSERFMKIQKKYIKTFPLLIIVILFSLIHCQRGNRLILVDKGETDYLVYHGPQEGIVIQRAARELAEYLEKISGAEFPVTTENNKSNKLIVIGRNNPFTAAVEKQMNIKAITNDGFRILTYKNNIYIAGAVNRGTLYGVYHFLDIYFNVRWFSPEFEIVPSQVTLTVPQINDLQNPRFAYREIFSGDTDDGYFRHHNRLNGSRGQTHRDNELIYTPENDIWSKDGPAGGHNFHDIISESYHHGGQILAMSDGVRSQAASHFVSKISAEGDEHWYAFSQEDRGWDPDPASQSFADAHGGTLS
;
A
#
# COMPACT_ATOMS: atom_id res chain seq x y z
N MET A 1 -1.38 -15.90 -5.69
CA MET A 1 -0.78 -16.24 -6.99
C MET A 1 0.33 -17.29 -6.90
N VAL A 2 1.33 -17.14 -6.01
CA VAL A 2 2.50 -18.06 -5.87
C VAL A 2 2.12 -19.54 -5.75
N VAL A 3 1.15 -19.89 -4.90
CA VAL A 3 0.73 -21.30 -4.65
C VAL A 3 0.31 -22.03 -5.95
N VAL A 4 -0.38 -21.35 -6.86
CA VAL A 4 -0.83 -21.93 -8.14
C VAL A 4 0.36 -22.30 -9.02
N HIS A 5 1.38 -21.46 -9.05
CA HIS A 5 2.60 -21.68 -9.83
C HIS A 5 3.43 -22.84 -9.28
N THR A 6 3.54 -22.95 -7.94
CA THR A 6 4.21 -24.08 -7.27
C THR A 6 3.48 -25.40 -7.54
N CYS A 7 2.15 -25.42 -7.46
CA CYS A 7 1.34 -26.60 -7.81
C CYS A 7 1.52 -27.02 -9.28
N PHE A 8 1.56 -26.06 -10.21
CA PHE A 8 1.76 -26.35 -11.64
C PHE A 8 3.14 -26.95 -11.92
N LEU A 9 4.21 -26.41 -11.32
CA LEU A 9 5.58 -26.95 -11.45
C LEU A 9 5.72 -28.35 -10.84
N ILE A 10 5.08 -28.60 -9.70
CA ILE A 10 5.00 -29.95 -9.10
C ILE A 10 4.27 -30.90 -10.06
N MET A 11 3.13 -30.49 -10.62
CA MET A 11 2.37 -31.28 -11.58
C MET A 11 3.18 -31.62 -12.85
N CYS A 12 3.90 -30.66 -13.42
CA CYS A 12 4.79 -30.91 -14.57
C CYS A 12 5.93 -31.89 -14.25
N ARG A 13 6.48 -31.86 -13.03
CA ARG A 13 7.45 -32.87 -12.56
C ARG A 13 6.81 -34.26 -12.45
N TYR A 14 5.64 -34.38 -11.83
CA TYR A 14 4.94 -35.67 -11.71
C TYR A 14 4.51 -36.25 -13.07
N VAL A 15 4.01 -35.42 -13.99
CA VAL A 15 3.67 -35.86 -15.36
C VAL A 15 4.92 -36.36 -16.09
N ARG A 16 6.07 -35.69 -15.99
CA ARG A 16 7.34 -36.20 -16.54
C ARG A 16 7.78 -37.54 -15.92
N VAL A 17 7.62 -37.71 -14.62
CA VAL A 17 7.92 -39.01 -13.95
C VAL A 17 6.97 -40.10 -14.44
N LEU A 18 5.67 -39.82 -14.56
CA LEU A 18 4.69 -40.78 -15.07
C LEU A 18 4.96 -41.16 -16.54
N TRP A 19 5.35 -40.20 -17.38
CA TRP A 19 5.72 -40.45 -18.78
C TRP A 19 7.02 -41.26 -18.90
N SER A 20 8.01 -40.97 -18.05
CA SER A 20 9.24 -41.74 -17.92
C SER A 20 8.97 -43.19 -17.49
N VAL A 21 8.14 -43.41 -16.47
CA VAL A 21 7.73 -44.74 -16.01
C VAL A 21 6.92 -45.48 -17.08
N SER A 22 6.04 -44.79 -17.81
CA SER A 22 5.30 -45.38 -18.94
C SER A 22 6.24 -45.89 -20.03
N ASN A 23 7.21 -45.07 -20.46
CA ASN A 23 8.19 -45.45 -21.47
C ASN A 23 9.09 -46.59 -20.98
N TYR A 24 9.54 -46.56 -19.71
CA TYR A 24 10.34 -47.62 -19.11
C TYR A 24 9.58 -48.96 -19.03
N VAL A 25 8.29 -48.93 -18.72
CA VAL A 25 7.41 -50.11 -18.73
C VAL A 25 7.17 -50.62 -20.16
N GLN A 26 6.97 -49.75 -21.15
CA GLN A 26 6.90 -50.16 -22.56
C GLN A 26 8.21 -50.82 -23.04
N GLN A 27 9.36 -50.30 -22.61
CA GLN A 27 10.67 -50.83 -23.00
C GLN A 27 10.98 -52.19 -22.33
N LEU A 28 10.50 -52.41 -21.09
CA LEU A 28 10.52 -53.72 -20.42
C LEU A 28 9.56 -54.75 -21.06
N CYS A 29 8.41 -54.30 -21.60
CA CYS A 29 7.46 -55.17 -22.30
C CYS A 29 8.01 -55.76 -23.61
N ILE A 30 8.96 -55.10 -24.27
CA ILE A 30 9.55 -55.57 -25.54
C ILE A 30 10.47 -56.79 -25.29
N ASN A 31 11.10 -56.90 -24.11
CA ASN A 31 12.17 -57.86 -23.84
C ASN A 31 11.82 -59.02 -22.88
N SER A 32 10.58 -59.22 -22.46
CA SER A 32 10.24 -60.35 -21.55
C SER A 32 8.87 -61.01 -21.76
N ARG A 33 8.85 -62.14 -22.49
CA ARG A 33 7.74 -63.11 -22.44
C ARG A 33 7.82 -63.94 -21.15
N SER A 34 7.34 -63.41 -20.02
CA SER A 34 7.17 -64.21 -18.79
C SER A 34 5.84 -63.93 -18.08
N GLU A 35 5.11 -64.99 -17.74
CA GLU A 35 3.76 -64.88 -17.14
C GLU A 35 3.74 -64.19 -15.77
N ARG A 36 4.87 -64.15 -15.05
CA ARG A 36 4.99 -63.43 -13.78
C ARG A 36 4.73 -61.93 -13.93
N PHE A 37 5.13 -61.31 -15.04
CA PHE A 37 4.89 -59.87 -15.29
C PHE A 37 3.40 -59.54 -15.47
N MET A 38 2.62 -60.42 -16.11
CA MET A 38 1.18 -60.21 -16.33
C MET A 38 0.36 -60.19 -15.04
N LYS A 39 0.76 -60.97 -14.01
CA LYS A 39 0.12 -60.94 -12.68
C LYS A 39 0.41 -59.63 -11.93
N ILE A 40 1.60 -59.05 -12.13
CA ILE A 40 1.97 -57.75 -11.54
C ILE A 40 1.13 -56.63 -12.17
N GLN A 41 1.05 -56.55 -13.50
CA GLN A 41 0.25 -55.52 -14.18
C GLN A 41 -1.21 -55.49 -13.72
N LYS A 42 -1.89 -56.66 -13.60
CA LYS A 42 -3.28 -56.73 -13.14
C LYS A 42 -3.51 -56.20 -11.71
N LYS A 43 -2.48 -56.15 -10.86
CA LYS A 43 -2.57 -55.60 -9.49
C LYS A 43 -2.51 -54.07 -9.48
N TYR A 44 -1.64 -53.47 -10.29
CA TYR A 44 -1.46 -52.01 -10.34
C TYR A 44 -2.48 -51.29 -11.25
N ILE A 45 -2.98 -51.95 -12.29
CA ILE A 45 -4.04 -51.40 -13.17
C ILE A 45 -5.36 -51.18 -12.40
N LYS A 46 -5.63 -51.97 -11.34
CA LYS A 46 -6.83 -51.79 -10.51
C LYS A 46 -6.72 -50.66 -9.47
N THR A 47 -5.51 -50.30 -9.03
CA THR A 47 -5.31 -49.22 -8.04
C THR A 47 -5.09 -47.85 -8.69
N PHE A 48 -4.62 -47.80 -9.94
CA PHE A 48 -4.42 -46.57 -10.70
C PHE A 48 -5.67 -45.69 -10.86
N PRO A 49 -6.85 -46.19 -11.28
CA PRO A 49 -8.05 -45.36 -11.40
C PRO A 49 -8.52 -44.86 -10.04
N LEU A 50 -8.34 -45.64 -8.96
CA LEU A 50 -8.69 -45.22 -7.60
C LEU A 50 -7.84 -44.02 -7.15
N LEU A 51 -6.54 -44.03 -7.45
CA LEU A 51 -5.63 -42.93 -7.12
C LEU A 51 -5.98 -41.65 -7.91
N ILE A 52 -6.32 -41.79 -9.20
CA ILE A 52 -6.76 -40.67 -10.04
C ILE A 52 -8.10 -40.10 -9.55
N ILE A 53 -9.05 -40.95 -9.15
CA ILE A 53 -10.34 -40.52 -8.56
C ILE A 53 -10.11 -39.77 -7.24
N VAL A 54 -9.20 -40.23 -6.36
CA VAL A 54 -8.85 -39.52 -5.12
C VAL A 54 -8.21 -38.16 -5.40
N ILE A 55 -7.31 -38.08 -6.38
CA ILE A 55 -6.70 -36.79 -6.80
C ILE A 55 -7.76 -35.85 -7.38
N LEU A 56 -8.65 -36.33 -8.25
CA LEU A 56 -9.78 -35.54 -8.78
C LEU A 56 -10.75 -35.11 -7.66
N PHE A 57 -11.05 -35.96 -6.68
CA PHE A 57 -11.85 -35.58 -5.51
C PHE A 57 -11.16 -34.51 -4.65
N SER A 58 -9.83 -34.56 -4.51
CA SER A 58 -9.07 -33.53 -3.80
C SER A 58 -9.02 -32.19 -4.55
N LEU A 59 -9.10 -32.20 -5.89
CA LEU A 59 -9.23 -31.01 -6.73
C LEU A 59 -10.65 -30.42 -6.71
N ILE A 60 -11.68 -31.25 -6.53
CA ILE A 60 -13.08 -30.81 -6.31
C ILE A 60 -13.25 -30.19 -4.92
N HIS A 61 -12.39 -30.54 -3.95
CA HIS A 61 -12.20 -29.78 -2.71
C HIS A 61 -11.39 -28.49 -2.94
N CYS A 62 -11.64 -27.79 -4.06
CA CYS A 62 -11.44 -26.35 -4.13
C CYS A 62 -12.27 -25.75 -2.98
N GLN A 63 -11.59 -25.33 -1.91
CA GLN A 63 -12.26 -24.72 -0.78
C GLN A 63 -13.08 -23.53 -1.27
N ARG A 64 -14.41 -23.67 -1.26
CA ARG A 64 -15.31 -22.53 -1.09
C ARG A 64 -15.02 -21.96 0.31
N GLY A 65 -13.90 -21.25 0.44
CA GLY A 65 -13.61 -20.48 1.64
C GLY A 65 -14.78 -19.55 1.87
N ASN A 66 -15.32 -19.54 3.10
CA ASN A 66 -16.51 -18.78 3.43
C ASN A 66 -16.35 -17.33 2.97
N ARG A 67 -17.10 -16.92 1.95
CA ARG A 67 -17.14 -15.54 1.50
C ARG A 67 -18.18 -14.80 2.33
N LEU A 68 -17.87 -13.57 2.76
CA LEU A 68 -18.89 -12.66 3.23
C LEU A 68 -19.57 -12.08 1.99
N ILE A 69 -20.89 -12.19 1.92
CA ILE A 69 -21.72 -11.46 0.95
C ILE A 69 -22.07 -10.15 1.64
N LEU A 70 -21.62 -9.04 1.07
CA LEU A 70 -21.84 -7.68 1.58
C LEU A 70 -23.10 -7.10 0.95
N VAL A 71 -23.24 -7.30 -0.36
CA VAL A 71 -24.44 -6.97 -1.14
C VAL A 71 -24.88 -8.22 -1.91
N ASP A 72 -26.17 -8.55 -1.91
CA ASP A 72 -26.76 -9.46 -2.88
C ASP A 72 -27.82 -8.71 -3.69
N LYS A 73 -27.65 -8.61 -5.02
CA LYS A 73 -28.61 -8.03 -5.96
C LYS A 73 -29.06 -6.59 -5.62
N GLY A 74 -28.16 -5.77 -5.08
CA GLY A 74 -28.43 -4.39 -4.67
C GLY A 74 -28.95 -4.22 -3.24
N GLU A 75 -29.08 -5.29 -2.46
CA GLU A 75 -29.51 -5.23 -1.05
C GLU A 75 -28.34 -5.58 -0.10
N THR A 76 -28.24 -4.87 1.03
CA THR A 76 -27.18 -5.06 2.04
C THR A 76 -27.75 -5.07 3.47
N ASP A 77 -27.23 -5.99 4.29
CA ASP A 77 -27.44 -6.03 5.75
C ASP A 77 -26.32 -5.31 6.52
N TYR A 78 -25.31 -4.76 5.82
CA TYR A 78 -24.13 -4.19 6.44
C TYR A 78 -24.27 -2.69 6.68
N LEU A 79 -23.96 -2.28 7.90
CA LEU A 79 -23.75 -0.87 8.23
C LEU A 79 -22.24 -0.60 8.31
N VAL A 80 -21.82 0.61 7.93
CA VAL A 80 -20.46 1.07 8.21
C VAL A 80 -20.44 1.70 9.59
N TYR A 81 -19.65 1.15 10.51
CA TYR A 81 -19.60 1.61 11.89
C TYR A 81 -18.28 2.32 12.17
N HIS A 82 -18.33 3.44 12.89
CA HIS A 82 -17.18 3.98 13.61
C HIS A 82 -17.53 4.31 15.06
N GLY A 83 -16.53 4.35 15.94
CA GLY A 83 -16.75 4.76 17.32
C GLY A 83 -17.20 6.23 17.41
N PRO A 84 -18.08 6.60 18.37
CA PRO A 84 -18.50 7.99 18.56
C PRO A 84 -17.39 8.91 19.07
N GLN A 85 -16.25 8.34 19.50
CA GLN A 85 -15.05 9.07 19.93
C GLN A 85 -13.90 8.99 18.89
N GLU A 86 -14.16 8.42 17.72
CA GLU A 86 -13.16 8.37 16.64
C GLU A 86 -13.04 9.76 15.97
N GLY A 87 -11.81 10.19 15.71
CA GLY A 87 -11.53 11.51 15.15
C GLY A 87 -12.01 11.70 13.71
N ILE A 88 -12.09 12.96 13.26
CA ILE A 88 -12.71 13.37 11.98
C ILE A 88 -12.21 12.60 10.74
N VAL A 89 -10.94 12.22 10.71
CA VAL A 89 -10.31 11.37 9.68
C VAL A 89 -10.94 9.98 9.59
N ILE A 90 -11.28 9.37 10.72
CA ILE A 90 -11.92 8.05 10.78
C ILE A 90 -13.39 8.16 10.35
N GLN A 91 -14.06 9.25 10.73
CA GLN A 91 -15.43 9.55 10.31
C GLN A 91 -15.49 9.74 8.78
N ARG A 92 -14.51 10.45 8.21
CA ARG A 92 -14.30 10.55 6.75
C ARG A 92 -14.07 9.17 6.12
N ALA A 93 -13.15 8.37 6.67
CA ALA A 93 -12.87 7.02 6.16
C ALA A 93 -14.12 6.12 6.15
N ALA A 94 -15.00 6.24 7.16
CA ALA A 94 -16.27 5.53 7.20
C ALA A 94 -17.27 6.03 6.14
N ARG A 95 -17.41 7.35 5.95
CA ARG A 95 -18.27 7.93 4.91
C ARG A 95 -17.82 7.56 3.50
N GLU A 96 -16.55 7.77 3.18
CA GLU A 96 -16.04 7.43 1.85
C GLU A 96 -16.16 5.94 1.56
N LEU A 97 -15.96 5.07 2.55
CA LEU A 97 -16.20 3.63 2.35
C LEU A 97 -17.65 3.33 1.98
N ALA A 98 -18.62 3.93 2.68
CA ALA A 98 -20.03 3.79 2.35
C ALA A 98 -20.33 4.31 0.93
N GLU A 99 -19.89 5.53 0.62
CA GLU A 99 -20.07 6.19 -0.68
C GLU A 99 -19.49 5.35 -1.83
N TYR A 100 -18.27 4.81 -1.71
CA TYR A 100 -17.71 3.96 -2.75
C TYR A 100 -18.42 2.61 -2.87
N LEU A 101 -18.81 1.96 -1.77
CA LEU A 101 -19.57 0.70 -1.83
C LEU A 101 -20.94 0.89 -2.49
N GLU A 102 -21.60 2.03 -2.23
CA GLU A 102 -22.83 2.44 -2.90
C GLU A 102 -22.59 2.75 -4.39
N LYS A 103 -21.57 3.56 -4.74
CA LYS A 103 -21.16 3.80 -6.15
C LYS A 103 -20.93 2.49 -6.92
N ILE A 104 -20.34 1.48 -6.28
CA ILE A 104 -20.07 0.18 -6.90
C ILE A 104 -21.36 -0.62 -7.11
N SER A 105 -22.24 -0.68 -6.11
CA SER A 105 -23.31 -1.69 -6.06
C SER A 105 -24.74 -1.18 -6.22
N GLY A 106 -24.97 0.12 -6.07
CA GLY A 106 -26.29 0.74 -5.97
C GLY A 106 -27.02 0.47 -4.66
N ALA A 107 -26.35 -0.14 -3.67
CA ALA A 107 -26.91 -0.42 -2.35
C ALA A 107 -26.46 0.63 -1.33
N GLU A 108 -27.38 1.24 -0.58
CA GLU A 108 -27.06 2.19 0.48
C GLU A 108 -26.31 1.49 1.63
N PHE A 109 -25.21 2.09 2.11
CA PHE A 109 -24.45 1.60 3.26
C PHE A 109 -24.51 2.61 4.43
N PRO A 110 -25.55 2.57 5.30
CA PRO A 110 -25.71 3.59 6.33
C PRO A 110 -24.53 3.62 7.30
N VAL A 111 -24.01 4.83 7.53
CA VAL A 111 -22.93 5.08 8.50
C VAL A 111 -23.54 5.27 9.89
N THR A 112 -23.05 4.55 10.90
CA THR A 112 -23.58 4.60 12.27
C THR A 112 -22.51 4.63 13.35
N THR A 113 -22.86 5.18 14.51
CA THR A 113 -22.08 5.12 15.75
C THR A 113 -22.75 4.25 16.83
N GLU A 114 -23.91 3.67 16.53
CA GLU A 114 -24.66 2.84 17.47
C GLU A 114 -24.00 1.48 17.72
N ASN A 115 -23.88 1.10 19.00
CA ASN A 115 -23.25 -0.16 19.42
C ASN A 115 -24.22 -1.35 19.38
N ASN A 116 -24.92 -1.53 18.26
CA ASN A 116 -25.85 -2.65 18.07
C ASN A 116 -25.12 -3.89 17.54
N LYS A 117 -24.98 -4.90 18.40
CA LYS A 117 -24.24 -6.15 18.10
C LYS A 117 -25.00 -7.14 17.20
N SER A 118 -26.27 -6.87 16.89
CA SER A 118 -27.10 -7.73 16.03
C SER A 118 -26.87 -7.48 14.54
N ASN A 119 -26.35 -6.30 14.19
CA ASN A 119 -26.13 -5.89 12.80
C ASN A 119 -24.83 -6.51 12.24
N LYS A 120 -24.76 -6.72 10.93
CA LYS A 120 -23.48 -6.99 10.25
C LYS A 120 -22.76 -5.66 10.09
N LEU A 121 -21.49 -5.60 10.46
CA LEU A 121 -20.75 -4.34 10.54
C LEU A 121 -19.45 -4.37 9.72
N ILE A 122 -19.18 -3.27 9.03
CA ILE A 122 -17.84 -2.89 8.59
C ILE A 122 -17.32 -1.86 9.58
N VAL A 123 -16.50 -2.31 10.54
CA VAL A 123 -16.01 -1.53 11.69
C VAL A 123 -14.72 -0.81 11.30
N ILE A 124 -14.76 0.53 11.37
CA ILE A 124 -13.65 1.42 11.01
C ILE A 124 -13.06 2.05 12.28
N GLY A 125 -11.73 1.99 12.39
CA GLY A 125 -10.97 2.55 13.51
C GLY A 125 -10.68 1.54 14.62
N ARG A 126 -9.87 1.98 15.59
CA ARG A 126 -9.40 1.16 16.72
C ARG A 126 -9.98 1.54 18.08
N ASN A 127 -10.41 2.78 18.24
CA ASN A 127 -10.79 3.38 19.53
C ASN A 127 -12.30 3.17 19.76
N ASN A 128 -12.76 1.93 19.59
CA ASN A 128 -14.19 1.59 19.63
C ASN A 128 -14.43 0.19 20.22
N PRO A 129 -15.61 -0.06 20.82
CA PRO A 129 -15.88 -1.28 21.58
C PRO A 129 -15.88 -2.56 20.73
N PHE A 130 -16.18 -2.46 19.42
CA PHE A 130 -16.16 -3.62 18.53
C PHE A 130 -14.73 -4.07 18.23
N THR A 131 -13.82 -3.14 17.90
CA THR A 131 -12.41 -3.46 17.65
C THR A 131 -11.70 -3.92 18.94
N ALA A 132 -12.01 -3.32 20.09
CA ALA A 132 -11.52 -3.78 21.39
C ALA A 132 -11.92 -5.24 21.70
N ALA A 133 -13.15 -5.64 21.35
CA ALA A 133 -13.62 -7.02 21.52
C ALA A 133 -12.90 -8.07 20.64
N VAL A 134 -12.10 -7.64 19.66
CA VAL A 134 -11.28 -8.48 18.78
C VAL A 134 -9.80 -8.10 18.77
N GLU A 135 -9.33 -7.37 19.79
CA GLU A 135 -7.96 -6.82 19.85
C GLU A 135 -6.88 -7.88 19.62
N LYS A 136 -7.05 -9.09 20.18
CA LYS A 136 -6.13 -10.22 20.04
C LYS A 136 -6.00 -10.69 18.57
N GLN A 137 -7.10 -10.71 17.83
CA GLN A 137 -7.14 -11.11 16.42
C GLN A 137 -6.61 -9.99 15.52
N MET A 138 -6.92 -8.73 15.87
CA MET A 138 -6.37 -7.57 15.17
C MET A 138 -4.86 -7.43 15.40
N ASN A 139 -4.35 -7.81 16.57
CA ASN A 139 -2.94 -7.71 16.96
C ASN A 139 -2.35 -6.34 16.58
N ILE A 140 -2.97 -5.26 17.07
CA ILE A 140 -2.63 -3.86 16.73
C ILE A 140 -1.15 -3.55 16.97
N LYS A 141 -0.50 -4.25 17.92
CA LYS A 141 0.94 -4.12 18.23
C LYS A 141 1.88 -4.54 17.08
N ALA A 142 1.40 -5.28 16.09
CA ALA A 142 2.17 -5.63 14.89
C ALA A 142 2.02 -4.60 13.75
N ILE A 143 1.20 -3.58 13.93
CA ILE A 143 0.97 -2.51 12.97
C ILE A 143 1.96 -1.37 13.24
N THR A 144 2.71 -0.93 12.24
CA THR A 144 3.77 0.07 12.36
C THR A 144 3.54 1.25 11.40
N ASN A 145 3.95 2.46 11.80
CA ASN A 145 3.83 3.68 11.00
C ASN A 145 2.39 3.87 10.47
N ASP A 146 2.22 4.09 9.17
CA ASP A 146 0.91 4.19 8.49
C ASP A 146 0.28 2.82 8.17
N GLY A 147 0.74 1.77 8.84
CA GLY A 147 0.22 0.43 8.65
C GLY A 147 -1.23 0.29 9.11
N PHE A 148 -1.87 -0.77 8.64
CA PHE A 148 -3.22 -1.16 8.98
C PHE A 148 -3.43 -2.67 8.88
N ARG A 149 -4.54 -3.11 9.45
CA ARG A 149 -5.07 -4.46 9.26
C ARG A 149 -6.51 -4.42 8.79
N ILE A 150 -6.82 -5.30 7.84
CA ILE A 150 -8.18 -5.68 7.45
C ILE A 150 -8.40 -7.12 7.95
N LEU A 151 -9.48 -7.35 8.69
CA LEU A 151 -9.81 -8.66 9.27
C LEU A 151 -11.30 -8.95 9.10
N THR A 152 -11.64 -10.12 8.55
CA THR A 152 -12.97 -10.71 8.77
C THR A 152 -12.97 -11.51 10.05
N TYR A 153 -13.90 -11.23 10.96
CA TYR A 153 -14.10 -12.05 12.15
C TYR A 153 -15.59 -12.27 12.38
N LYS A 154 -16.00 -13.55 12.37
CA LYS A 154 -17.41 -13.96 12.22
C LYS A 154 -17.99 -13.38 10.93
N ASN A 155 -19.04 -12.56 11.03
CA ASN A 155 -19.74 -11.93 9.90
C ASN A 155 -19.43 -10.43 9.79
N ASN A 156 -18.41 -9.94 10.49
CA ASN A 156 -18.02 -8.53 10.49
C ASN A 156 -16.63 -8.34 9.85
N ILE A 157 -16.41 -7.15 9.29
CA ILE A 157 -15.12 -6.70 8.78
C ILE A 157 -14.59 -5.64 9.73
N TYR A 158 -13.29 -5.65 10.00
CA TYR A 158 -12.60 -4.68 10.85
C TYR A 158 -11.44 -4.06 10.07
N ILE A 159 -11.37 -2.74 10.02
CA ILE A 159 -10.32 -1.96 9.35
C ILE A 159 -9.73 -0.98 10.37
N ALA A 160 -8.48 -1.18 10.77
CA ALA A 160 -7.83 -0.33 11.78
C ALA A 160 -6.32 -0.18 11.55
N GLY A 161 -5.82 1.05 11.72
CA GLY A 161 -4.41 1.40 11.65
C GLY A 161 -3.72 1.66 13.00
N ALA A 162 -2.40 1.80 12.97
CA ALA A 162 -1.61 2.28 14.11
C ALA A 162 -1.79 3.78 14.39
N VAL A 163 -2.26 4.54 13.38
CA VAL A 163 -2.64 5.96 13.45
C VAL A 163 -3.87 6.18 12.56
N ASN A 164 -4.53 7.35 12.68
CA ASN A 164 -5.76 7.65 11.91
C ASN A 164 -5.55 7.54 10.39
N ARG A 165 -4.41 8.05 9.90
CA ARG A 165 -3.97 7.94 8.50
C ARG A 165 -3.83 6.48 8.04
N GLY A 166 -3.32 5.60 8.88
CA GLY A 166 -3.24 4.16 8.59
C GLY A 166 -4.62 3.53 8.42
N THR A 167 -5.59 3.87 9.28
CA THR A 167 -6.98 3.39 9.11
C THR A 167 -7.58 3.86 7.78
N LEU A 168 -7.38 5.14 7.42
CA LEU A 168 -7.82 5.71 6.15
C LEU A 168 -7.22 4.94 4.95
N TYR A 169 -5.91 4.66 4.99
CA TYR A 169 -5.25 3.83 3.99
C TYR A 169 -5.73 2.38 3.96
N GLY A 170 -6.21 1.85 5.09
CA GLY A 170 -6.85 0.54 5.15
C GLY A 170 -8.19 0.51 4.42
N VAL A 171 -8.97 1.60 4.49
CA VAL A 171 -10.20 1.77 3.70
C VAL A 171 -9.89 1.85 2.21
N TYR A 172 -8.91 2.67 1.80
CA TYR A 172 -8.55 2.78 0.38
C TYR A 172 -7.95 1.48 -0.16
N HIS A 173 -7.09 0.79 0.59
CA HIS A 173 -6.61 -0.54 0.20
C HIS A 173 -7.74 -1.58 0.12
N PHE A 174 -8.77 -1.48 0.97
CA PHE A 174 -9.94 -2.34 0.87
C PHE A 174 -10.68 -2.13 -0.46
N LEU A 175 -10.95 -0.87 -0.83
CA LEU A 175 -11.56 -0.51 -2.12
C LEU A 175 -10.67 -0.88 -3.33
N ASP A 176 -9.38 -0.57 -3.26
CA ASP A 176 -8.37 -0.79 -4.31
C ASP A 176 -8.12 -2.28 -4.60
N ILE A 177 -8.00 -3.11 -3.56
CA ILE A 177 -7.60 -4.52 -3.70
C ILE A 177 -8.80 -5.48 -3.74
N TYR A 178 -9.87 -5.20 -3.00
CA TYR A 178 -11.01 -6.12 -2.90
C TYR A 178 -12.17 -5.75 -3.83
N PHE A 179 -12.26 -4.48 -4.25
CA PHE A 179 -13.28 -4.00 -5.20
C PHE A 179 -12.73 -3.41 -6.51
N ASN A 180 -11.40 -3.31 -6.66
CA ASN A 180 -10.75 -2.82 -7.89
C ASN A 180 -11.16 -1.37 -8.25
N VAL A 181 -11.41 -0.53 -7.24
CA VAL A 181 -11.45 0.94 -7.43
C VAL A 181 -10.04 1.41 -7.77
N ARG A 182 -9.89 2.38 -8.69
CA ARG A 182 -8.59 2.95 -9.07
C ARG A 182 -8.68 4.47 -9.19
N TRP A 183 -7.69 5.18 -8.66
CA TRP A 183 -7.56 6.64 -8.77
C TRP A 183 -6.32 6.97 -9.58
N PHE A 184 -6.49 7.57 -10.76
CA PHE A 184 -5.41 7.84 -11.71
C PHE A 184 -5.00 9.32 -11.79
N SER A 185 -5.94 10.23 -11.58
CA SER A 185 -5.70 11.66 -11.30
C SER A 185 -6.76 12.15 -10.29
N PRO A 186 -6.70 13.41 -9.81
CA PRO A 186 -7.75 14.00 -8.98
C PRO A 186 -9.14 14.00 -9.64
N GLU A 187 -9.19 14.09 -10.98
CA GLU A 187 -10.40 14.16 -11.80
C GLU A 187 -10.79 12.83 -12.44
N PHE A 188 -9.94 11.80 -12.38
CA PHE A 188 -10.16 10.52 -13.07
C PHE A 188 -10.00 9.29 -12.15
N GLU A 189 -11.14 8.67 -11.85
CA GLU A 189 -11.25 7.39 -11.15
C GLU A 189 -11.97 6.33 -11.99
N ILE A 190 -11.69 5.06 -11.72
CA ILE A 190 -12.47 3.92 -12.21
C ILE A 190 -13.10 3.24 -11.00
N VAL A 191 -14.44 3.31 -10.93
CA VAL A 191 -15.26 2.58 -9.96
C VAL A 191 -16.01 1.47 -10.71
N PRO A 192 -15.74 0.17 -10.46
CA PRO A 192 -16.47 -0.92 -11.09
C PRO A 192 -17.95 -0.95 -10.68
N SER A 193 -18.84 -1.43 -11.54
CA SER A 193 -20.26 -1.63 -11.21
C SER A 193 -20.57 -3.12 -10.97
N GLN A 194 -21.07 -3.46 -9.78
CA GLN A 194 -21.33 -4.83 -9.32
C GLN A 194 -22.50 -4.91 -8.32
N VAL A 195 -23.67 -5.38 -8.75
CA VAL A 195 -24.86 -5.53 -7.88
C VAL A 195 -24.74 -6.60 -6.78
N THR A 196 -23.70 -7.43 -6.79
CA THR A 196 -23.42 -8.42 -5.73
C THR A 196 -21.96 -8.32 -5.32
N LEU A 197 -21.72 -7.89 -4.08
CA LEU A 197 -20.39 -7.69 -3.51
C LEU A 197 -20.03 -8.85 -2.58
N THR A 198 -18.91 -9.53 -2.84
CA THR A 198 -18.43 -10.61 -1.97
C THR A 198 -16.94 -10.56 -1.72
N VAL A 199 -16.54 -10.64 -0.45
CA VAL A 199 -15.13 -10.71 -0.03
C VAL A 199 -14.80 -12.11 0.50
N PRO A 200 -13.57 -12.61 0.34
CA PRO A 200 -13.12 -13.82 1.04
C PRO A 200 -13.06 -13.59 2.56
N GLN A 201 -12.70 -14.62 3.34
CA GLN A 201 -12.13 -14.34 4.67
C GLN A 201 -10.85 -13.52 4.49
N ILE A 202 -10.74 -12.39 5.18
CA ILE A 202 -9.61 -11.47 5.13
C ILE A 202 -8.82 -11.56 6.43
N ASN A 203 -7.50 -11.62 6.32
CA ASN A 203 -6.57 -11.47 7.42
C ASN A 203 -5.31 -10.81 6.87
N ASP A 204 -5.42 -9.53 6.55
CA ASP A 204 -4.45 -8.78 5.76
C ASP A 204 -3.80 -7.70 6.65
N LEU A 205 -2.48 -7.81 6.85
CA LEU A 205 -1.67 -6.86 7.61
C LEU A 205 -0.72 -6.16 6.64
N GLN A 206 -0.89 -4.86 6.48
CA GLN A 206 -0.09 -4.02 5.60
C GLN A 206 0.70 -3.03 6.45
N ASN A 207 2.03 -3.09 6.38
CA ASN A 207 2.92 -2.09 6.97
C ASN A 207 3.73 -1.45 5.83
N PRO A 208 3.85 -0.11 5.76
CA PRO A 208 4.57 0.57 4.70
C PRO A 208 6.07 0.29 4.79
N ARG A 209 6.72 -0.03 3.67
CA ARG A 209 8.17 -0.24 3.60
C ARG A 209 8.97 1.06 3.76
N PHE A 210 8.37 2.19 3.40
CA PHE A 210 8.96 3.53 3.48
C PHE A 210 8.09 4.40 4.39
N ALA A 211 8.72 5.05 5.38
CA ALA A 211 8.03 5.93 6.33
C ALA A 211 7.42 7.14 5.62
N TYR A 212 8.20 7.82 4.76
CA TYR A 212 7.76 8.88 3.88
C TYR A 212 7.50 8.35 2.46
N ARG A 213 6.42 8.82 1.81
CA ARG A 213 5.98 8.40 0.47
C ARG A 213 5.33 9.58 -0.25
N GLU A 214 5.97 10.03 -1.33
CA GLU A 214 5.55 11.17 -2.15
C GLU A 214 5.80 10.89 -3.63
N ILE A 215 5.07 11.60 -4.50
CA ILE A 215 5.33 11.70 -5.93
C ILE A 215 5.48 13.19 -6.25
N PHE A 216 6.51 13.54 -7.02
CA PHE A 216 6.77 14.92 -7.45
C PHE A 216 5.93 15.26 -8.72
N SER A 217 4.60 15.34 -8.59
CA SER A 217 3.66 15.71 -9.69
C SER A 217 2.66 16.77 -9.23
N GLY A 218 2.17 17.61 -10.14
CA GLY A 218 1.09 18.57 -9.83
C GLY A 218 -0.19 17.88 -9.35
N ASP A 219 -0.46 16.65 -9.80
CA ASP A 219 -1.62 15.84 -9.37
C ASP A 219 -1.64 15.61 -7.86
N THR A 220 -0.46 15.55 -7.21
CA THR A 220 -0.33 15.35 -5.77
C THR A 220 -0.38 16.65 -4.96
N ASP A 221 -0.66 17.78 -5.60
CA ASP A 221 -1.09 18.98 -4.87
C ASP A 221 -2.48 18.71 -4.22
N ASP A 222 -3.34 17.93 -4.88
CA ASP A 222 -4.58 17.42 -4.30
C ASP A 222 -4.33 16.41 -3.15
N GLY A 223 -5.03 16.62 -2.03
CA GLY A 223 -4.89 15.79 -0.84
C GLY A 223 -5.67 14.46 -0.91
N TYR A 224 -6.82 14.44 -1.59
CA TYR A 224 -7.65 13.25 -1.69
C TYR A 224 -6.95 12.19 -2.55
N PHE A 225 -6.45 12.58 -3.73
CA PHE A 225 -5.66 11.76 -4.64
C PHE A 225 -4.39 11.18 -3.98
N ARG A 226 -3.70 11.96 -3.14
CA ARG A 226 -2.58 11.46 -2.32
C ARG A 226 -3.02 10.35 -1.36
N HIS A 227 -4.09 10.56 -0.59
CA HIS A 227 -4.52 9.55 0.38
C HIS A 227 -5.08 8.30 -0.29
N HIS A 228 -5.84 8.44 -1.38
CA HIS A 228 -6.29 7.35 -2.24
C HIS A 228 -5.11 6.44 -2.65
N ASN A 229 -3.98 7.05 -3.03
CA ASN A 229 -2.73 6.36 -3.40
C ASN A 229 -1.80 6.05 -2.21
N ARG A 230 -2.26 6.25 -0.97
CA ARG A 230 -1.55 5.98 0.30
C ARG A 230 -0.22 6.73 0.45
N LEU A 231 -0.11 7.87 -0.22
CA LEU A 231 1.00 8.83 -0.12
C LEU A 231 0.77 9.73 1.10
N ASN A 232 1.84 9.98 1.87
CA ASN A 232 1.79 10.77 3.09
C ASN A 232 2.70 12.01 3.05
N GLY A 233 3.44 12.24 1.97
CA GLY A 233 4.22 13.46 1.76
C GLY A 233 3.34 14.70 1.59
N SER A 234 3.95 15.87 1.82
CA SER A 234 3.26 17.16 1.87
C SER A 234 3.62 18.13 0.74
N ARG A 235 3.90 17.62 -0.46
CA ARG A 235 4.22 18.41 -1.68
C ARG A 235 3.49 19.76 -1.79
N GLY A 236 2.17 19.74 -1.63
CA GLY A 236 1.35 20.94 -1.76
C GLY A 236 1.56 22.00 -0.67
N GLN A 237 2.08 21.63 0.50
CA GLN A 237 2.55 22.59 1.52
C GLN A 237 4.01 23.01 1.25
N THR A 238 4.85 22.10 0.74
CA THR A 238 6.30 22.31 0.59
C THR A 238 6.74 23.02 -0.69
N HIS A 239 5.88 23.08 -1.72
CA HIS A 239 6.18 23.69 -3.03
C HIS A 239 5.15 24.71 -3.52
N ARG A 240 4.16 25.08 -2.69
CA ARG A 240 3.15 26.11 -2.98
C ARG A 240 3.00 27.10 -1.82
N ASP A 241 4.05 27.33 -1.04
CA ASP A 241 4.13 28.34 0.03
C ASP A 241 2.93 28.39 1.00
N ASN A 242 2.33 27.24 1.29
CA ASN A 242 1.09 27.08 2.07
C ASN A 242 -0.17 27.76 1.49
N GLU A 243 -0.21 28.08 0.19
CA GLU A 243 -1.42 28.52 -0.52
C GLU A 243 -2.55 27.47 -0.48
N LEU A 244 -2.19 26.19 -0.30
CA LEU A 244 -3.13 25.07 -0.23
C LEU A 244 -3.61 24.81 1.20
N ILE A 245 -4.80 25.32 1.52
CA ILE A 245 -5.50 25.07 2.77
C ILE A 245 -6.26 23.74 2.68
N TYR A 246 -5.82 22.74 3.44
CA TYR A 246 -6.51 21.45 3.57
C TYR A 246 -7.52 21.47 4.71
N THR A 247 -8.61 20.70 4.59
CA THR A 247 -9.55 20.49 5.70
C THR A 247 -8.94 19.59 6.78
N PRO A 248 -9.38 19.65 8.06
CA PRO A 248 -8.76 18.89 9.16
C PRO A 248 -8.82 17.36 8.99
N GLU A 249 -9.77 16.84 8.22
CA GLU A 249 -9.85 15.42 7.84
C GLU A 249 -8.94 15.02 6.67
N ASN A 250 -8.22 15.98 6.10
CA ASN A 250 -7.29 15.81 4.99
C ASN A 250 -5.85 16.19 5.36
N ASP A 251 -5.67 17.17 6.26
CA ASP A 251 -4.38 17.64 6.78
C ASP A 251 -3.77 16.67 7.81
N ILE A 252 -3.29 15.53 7.32
CA ILE A 252 -2.65 14.49 8.13
C ILE A 252 -1.32 14.05 7.51
N TRP A 253 -0.52 14.97 7.02
CA TRP A 253 0.74 14.64 6.31
C TRP A 253 1.84 14.13 7.27
N SER A 254 2.84 13.44 6.72
CA SER A 254 4.06 13.09 7.45
C SER A 254 4.90 14.34 7.63
N LYS A 255 5.45 14.51 8.84
CA LYS A 255 6.43 15.56 9.16
C LYS A 255 7.87 15.10 8.91
N ASP A 256 8.05 13.89 8.41
CA ASP A 256 9.33 13.18 8.33
C ASP A 256 10.04 13.40 6.97
N GLY A 257 9.58 14.35 6.14
CA GLY A 257 10.22 14.74 4.86
C GLY A 257 10.18 16.26 4.63
N PRO A 258 11.06 16.82 3.76
CA PRO A 258 11.26 18.27 3.57
C PRO A 258 10.14 18.98 2.80
N ALA A 259 9.56 20.11 3.23
CA ALA A 259 9.58 20.85 4.49
C ALA A 259 10.82 21.69 4.88
N GLY A 260 11.54 22.27 3.91
CA GLY A 260 12.49 23.35 4.22
C GLY A 260 12.85 24.20 2.98
N GLY A 261 12.28 25.39 2.87
CA GLY A 261 12.75 26.43 1.96
C GLY A 261 14.04 27.02 2.51
N HIS A 262 15.18 26.43 2.13
CA HIS A 262 16.51 26.89 2.49
C HIS A 262 17.35 27.02 1.23
N ASN A 263 17.13 28.11 0.52
CA ASN A 263 18.08 28.52 -0.47
C ASN A 263 19.34 29.02 0.25
N PHE A 264 20.52 28.79 -0.34
CA PHE A 264 21.72 29.52 0.07
C PHE A 264 21.50 31.04 0.02
N HIS A 265 20.68 31.57 -0.89
CA HIS A 265 20.33 32.99 -0.92
C HIS A 265 19.59 33.49 0.34
N ASP A 266 18.88 32.62 1.06
CA ASP A 266 18.17 32.99 2.31
C ASP A 266 19.10 33.05 3.53
N ILE A 267 20.18 32.25 3.52
CA ILE A 267 21.09 32.08 4.66
C ILE A 267 22.46 32.77 4.48
N ILE A 268 22.82 33.12 3.25
CA ILE A 268 24.06 33.81 2.89
C ILE A 268 23.77 35.29 2.64
N SER A 269 24.59 36.17 3.23
CA SER A 269 24.48 37.62 3.03
C SER A 269 24.57 38.02 1.56
N GLU A 270 23.73 38.97 1.14
CA GLU A 270 23.65 39.49 -0.24
C GLU A 270 25.00 39.90 -0.84
N SER A 271 25.96 40.33 -0.02
CA SER A 271 27.34 40.63 -0.42
C SER A 271 28.11 39.46 -1.06
N TYR A 272 27.60 38.23 -0.91
CA TYR A 272 28.14 37.02 -1.54
C TYR A 272 27.23 36.44 -2.61
N HIS A 273 26.20 37.15 -3.05
CA HIS A 273 25.38 36.75 -4.20
C HIS A 273 26.08 37.19 -5.51
N HIS A 274 25.94 36.40 -6.56
CA HIS A 274 26.46 36.65 -7.90
C HIS A 274 25.41 36.23 -8.93
N GLY A 275 24.68 37.20 -9.48
CA GLY A 275 23.55 36.92 -10.37
C GLY A 275 22.46 36.12 -9.63
N GLY A 276 22.14 34.93 -10.15
CA GLY A 276 21.25 33.97 -9.49
C GLY A 276 21.99 32.93 -8.65
N GLN A 277 23.26 33.13 -8.31
CA GLN A 277 24.09 32.16 -7.57
C GLN A 277 24.78 32.82 -6.38
N ILE A 278 25.57 32.03 -5.64
CA ILE A 278 26.46 32.49 -4.57
C ILE A 278 27.91 32.40 -5.01
N LEU A 279 28.79 33.19 -4.39
CA LEU A 279 30.24 33.10 -4.51
C LEU A 279 30.78 31.81 -3.83
N ALA A 280 30.50 30.65 -4.40
CA ALA A 280 30.73 29.33 -3.79
C ALA A 280 32.19 29.09 -3.35
N MET A 281 33.14 29.72 -4.05
CA MET A 281 34.57 29.64 -3.70
C MET A 281 34.99 30.53 -2.52
N SER A 282 34.13 31.42 -2.02
CA SER A 282 34.39 32.30 -0.88
C SER A 282 34.42 31.57 0.47
N ASP A 283 35.46 31.84 1.28
CA ASP A 283 35.50 31.40 2.69
C ASP A 283 34.36 32.00 3.51
N GLY A 284 33.88 33.19 3.16
CA GLY A 284 32.75 33.84 3.82
C GLY A 284 31.45 33.06 3.63
N VAL A 285 31.19 32.55 2.42
CA VAL A 285 30.02 31.70 2.12
C VAL A 285 30.09 30.40 2.92
N ARG A 286 31.24 29.72 2.89
CA ARG A 286 31.46 28.49 3.69
C ARG A 286 31.24 28.73 5.18
N SER A 287 31.77 29.83 5.72
CA SER A 287 31.69 30.17 7.13
C SER A 287 30.26 30.51 7.59
N GLN A 288 29.50 31.25 6.77
CA GLN A 288 28.10 31.57 7.06
C GLN A 288 27.22 30.31 6.98
N ALA A 289 27.35 29.52 5.90
CA ALA A 289 26.63 28.24 5.77
C ALA A 289 26.90 27.30 6.95
N ALA A 290 28.18 27.07 7.29
CA ALA A 290 28.55 26.18 8.39
C ALA A 290 28.01 26.68 9.73
N SER A 291 28.09 27.99 10.01
CA SER A 291 27.57 28.59 11.24
C SER A 291 26.05 28.45 11.34
N HIS A 292 25.33 28.65 10.23
CA HIS A 292 23.87 28.48 10.15
C HIS A 292 23.47 27.03 10.44
N PHE A 293 24.01 26.05 9.71
CA PHE A 293 23.62 24.65 9.90
C PHE A 293 24.03 24.09 11.27
N VAL A 294 25.22 24.43 11.77
CA VAL A 294 25.65 24.03 13.14
C VAL A 294 24.70 24.61 14.19
N SER A 295 24.31 25.89 14.05
CA SER A 295 23.34 26.52 14.95
C SER A 295 21.96 25.86 14.87
N LYS A 296 21.48 25.55 13.66
CA LYS A 296 20.16 24.93 13.43
C LYS A 296 20.09 23.52 14.03
N ILE A 297 21.04 22.65 13.68
CA ILE A 297 21.18 21.29 14.23
C ILE A 297 21.26 21.32 15.77
N SER A 298 22.01 22.28 16.32
CA SER A 298 22.15 22.41 17.79
C SER A 298 20.88 22.88 18.50
N ALA A 299 19.97 23.57 17.80
CA ALA A 299 18.76 24.15 18.37
C ALA A 299 17.54 23.22 18.25
N GLU A 300 17.42 22.51 17.12
CA GLU A 300 16.25 21.69 16.78
C GLU A 300 16.45 20.19 17.14
N GLY A 301 17.71 19.77 17.33
CA GLY A 301 18.08 18.40 17.68
C GLY A 301 18.30 17.51 16.44
N ASP A 302 18.18 16.20 16.62
CA ASP A 302 18.36 15.22 15.53
C ASP A 302 17.12 15.18 14.60
N GLU A 303 16.86 16.25 13.84
CA GLU A 303 15.96 16.14 12.68
C GLU A 303 16.58 15.20 11.63
N HIS A 304 15.75 14.40 10.98
CA HIS A 304 16.23 13.33 10.09
C HIS A 304 16.87 13.81 8.78
N TRP A 305 16.70 15.08 8.42
CA TRP A 305 17.21 15.67 7.19
C TRP A 305 17.28 17.19 7.35
N TYR A 306 18.23 17.82 6.65
CA TYR A 306 18.26 19.27 6.45
C TYR A 306 18.43 19.51 4.95
N ALA A 307 17.41 20.08 4.31
CA ALA A 307 17.48 20.47 2.91
C ALA A 307 18.28 21.79 2.79
N PHE A 308 19.06 21.90 1.72
CA PHE A 308 19.59 23.17 1.23
C PHE A 308 19.74 23.10 -0.29
N SER A 309 19.51 24.21 -0.98
CA SER A 309 19.62 24.32 -2.44
C SER A 309 20.31 25.61 -2.85
N GLN A 310 20.81 25.66 -4.08
CA GLN A 310 21.05 26.94 -4.77
C GLN A 310 19.75 27.39 -5.45
N GLU A 311 19.69 28.65 -5.85
CA GLU A 311 18.63 29.17 -6.73
C GLU A 311 18.68 28.47 -8.09
N ASP A 312 17.52 28.03 -8.58
CA ASP A 312 17.32 27.46 -9.92
C ASP A 312 17.18 28.58 -10.97
N ARG A 313 18.18 29.49 -11.01
CA ARG A 313 18.28 30.59 -11.98
C ARG A 313 19.68 31.17 -12.06
N GLY A 314 19.95 31.89 -13.16
CA GLY A 314 21.17 32.68 -13.33
C GLY A 314 22.45 31.85 -13.24
N TRP A 315 22.50 30.76 -14.02
CA TRP A 315 23.56 29.74 -14.09
C TRP A 315 24.94 30.23 -14.59
N ASP A 316 25.27 31.49 -14.31
CA ASP A 316 26.53 32.14 -14.64
C ASP A 316 27.43 32.11 -13.39
N PRO A 317 28.47 31.26 -13.32
CA PRO A 317 29.36 31.20 -12.16
C PRO A 317 30.25 32.44 -12.08
N ASP A 318 30.59 32.83 -10.85
CA ASP A 318 31.61 33.86 -10.66
C ASP A 318 32.99 33.37 -11.18
N PRO A 319 33.94 34.27 -11.50
CA PRO A 319 35.22 33.88 -12.09
C PRO A 319 36.05 32.87 -11.28
N ALA A 320 35.94 32.85 -9.94
CA ALA A 320 36.61 31.86 -9.11
C ALA A 320 35.90 30.49 -9.18
N SER A 321 34.57 30.47 -9.19
CA SER A 321 33.77 29.26 -9.42
C SER A 321 33.96 28.69 -10.83
N GLN A 322 34.06 29.54 -11.86
CA GLN A 322 34.44 29.12 -13.22
C GLN A 322 35.85 28.52 -13.26
N SER A 323 36.84 29.23 -12.68
CA SER A 323 38.23 28.74 -12.62
C SER A 323 38.34 27.39 -11.88
N PHE A 324 37.51 27.20 -10.85
CA PHE A 324 37.41 25.92 -10.14
C PHE A 324 36.80 24.83 -11.04
N ALA A 325 35.68 25.10 -11.73
CA ALA A 325 35.07 24.15 -12.65
C ALA A 325 36.03 23.75 -13.78
N ASP A 326 36.70 24.71 -14.42
CA ASP A 326 37.69 24.50 -15.48
C ASP A 326 38.81 23.55 -15.02
N ALA A 327 39.32 23.75 -13.80
CA ALA A 327 40.34 22.89 -13.20
C ALA A 327 39.85 21.46 -12.86
N HIS A 328 38.53 21.24 -12.79
CA HIS A 328 37.90 19.97 -12.41
C HIS A 328 37.05 19.34 -13.53
N GLY A 329 37.29 19.71 -14.79
CA GLY A 329 36.68 19.08 -15.97
C GLY A 329 35.68 19.95 -16.73
N GLY A 330 35.53 21.23 -16.37
CA GLY A 330 34.77 22.24 -17.12
C GLY A 330 33.24 22.08 -17.11
N THR A 331 32.71 21.04 -16.47
CA THR A 331 31.26 20.81 -16.38
C THR A 331 30.68 21.57 -15.21
N LEU A 332 30.01 22.69 -15.52
CA LEU A 332 29.03 23.32 -14.64
C LEU A 332 27.72 22.52 -14.77
N SER A 333 27.08 22.22 -13.63
CA SER A 333 25.84 21.43 -13.56
C SER A 333 24.61 22.26 -13.93
#